data_AF-A0A535ILL7-F1
#
_entry.id   AF-A0A535ILL7-F1
#
_cell.length_a   1.000
_cell.length_b   1.000
_cell.length_c   1.000
_cell.angle_alpha   90.00
_cell.angle_beta   90.00
_cell.angle_gamma   90.00
#
_symmetry.space_group_name_H-M   'P 1'
#
loop_
_entity.id
_entity.type
_entity.pdbx_description
1 polymer ?
#
loop_
_entity_poly.entity_id
_entity_poly.type
_entity_poly.pdbx_seq_one_letter_code
_entity_poly.pdbx_strand_id
1 'polypeptide(L)'
;MVVTIHSFTPVYKGKPRAVELGILHDRDTGLADKLITSFPTVDARLNEPYGPDDGVLHTLNLHAAPRGLRHAMIEIRNDFLLGEHGQVEWAERLSAALVHAAAH
;
A
#
# COMPACT_ATOMS: atom_id res chain seq x y z
N MET A 1 5.95 12.88 -4.72
CA MET A 1 4.91 11.98 -4.15
C MET A 1 5.29 11.67 -2.71
N VAL A 2 4.34 11.23 -1.89
CA VAL A 2 4.59 10.71 -0.53
C VAL A 2 4.01 9.31 -0.45
N VAL A 3 4.80 8.34 0.01
CA VAL A 3 4.35 6.95 0.18
C VAL A 3 4.74 6.47 1.56
N THR A 4 3.78 5.94 2.30
CA THR A 4 4.06 5.26 3.57
C THR A 4 4.03 3.75 3.34
N ILE A 5 4.97 3.03 3.96
CA ILE A 5 5.10 1.58 3.84
C ILE A 5 4.83 0.94 5.19
N HIS A 6 3.90 0.01 5.21
CA HIS A 6 3.43 -0.69 6.40
C HIS A 6 3.31 -2.18 6.10
N SER A 7 3.10 -2.95 7.17
CA SER A 7 2.74 -4.35 7.05
C SER A 7 1.67 -4.73 8.07
N PHE A 8 0.91 -5.77 7.76
CA PHE A 8 -0.16 -6.26 8.61
C PHE A 8 -0.08 -7.78 8.81
N THR A 9 -0.65 -8.27 9.92
CA THR A 9 -0.66 -9.70 10.22
C THR A 9 -1.68 -10.45 9.35
N PRO A 10 -1.39 -11.70 8.91
CA PRO A 10 -2.29 -12.48 8.07
C PRO A 10 -3.55 -12.96 8.80
N VAL A 11 -3.51 -13.03 10.13
CA VAL A 11 -4.67 -13.35 10.97
C VAL A 11 -4.95 -12.18 11.89
N TYR A 12 -6.21 -11.74 11.94
CA TYR A 12 -6.67 -10.69 12.84
C TYR A 12 -7.93 -11.15 13.58
N LYS A 13 -7.88 -11.11 14.92
CA LYS A 13 -8.96 -11.60 15.79
C LYS A 13 -9.43 -13.01 15.43
N GLY A 14 -8.48 -13.90 15.12
CA GLY A 14 -8.74 -15.29 14.74
C GLY A 14 -9.28 -15.49 13.31
N LYS A 15 -9.45 -14.43 12.51
CA LYS A 15 -9.90 -14.53 11.12
C LYS A 15 -8.74 -14.32 10.14
N PRO A 16 -8.55 -15.21 9.15
CA PRO A 16 -7.55 -15.02 8.10
C PRO A 16 -7.95 -13.85 7.18
N ARG A 17 -6.96 -13.12 6.69
CA ARG A 17 -7.10 -12.05 5.70
C ARG A 17 -6.62 -12.54 4.34
N ALA A 18 -7.53 -12.55 3.36
CA ALA A 18 -7.21 -12.95 1.99
C ALA A 18 -6.32 -11.93 1.28
N VAL A 19 -6.57 -10.63 1.51
CA VAL A 19 -5.77 -9.52 0.96
C VAL A 19 -4.28 -9.75 1.22
N GLU A 20 -3.49 -9.57 0.18
CA GLU A 20 -2.03 -9.72 0.19
C GLU A 20 -1.33 -8.36 0.20
N LEU A 21 -1.92 -7.39 -0.54
CA LEU A 21 -1.42 -6.03 -0.68
C LEU A 21 -2.57 -5.04 -0.53
N GLY A 22 -2.50 -4.19 0.49
CA GLY A 22 -3.37 -3.04 0.64
C GLY A 22 -2.76 -1.81 -0.02
N ILE A 23 -3.54 -1.12 -0.83
CA ILE A 23 -3.19 0.20 -1.36
C ILE A 23 -4.25 1.19 -0.86
N LEU A 24 -3.85 2.00 0.11
CA LEU A 24 -4.73 2.87 0.85
C LEU A 24 -4.60 4.31 0.36
N HIS A 25 -5.71 5.00 0.29
CA HIS A 25 -5.80 6.38 -0.17
C HIS A 25 -6.95 7.10 0.51
N ASP A 26 -6.88 8.44 0.59
CA ASP A 26 -7.98 9.26 1.08
C ASP A 26 -8.93 9.61 -0.08
N ARG A 27 -9.43 10.83 -0.17
CA ARG A 27 -10.19 11.31 -1.33
C ARG A 27 -9.36 11.36 -2.63
N ASP A 28 -8.04 11.47 -2.56
CA ASP A 28 -7.13 11.46 -3.71
C ASP A 28 -6.74 10.03 -4.05
N THR A 29 -7.34 9.48 -5.10
CA THR A 29 -7.10 8.10 -5.56
C THR A 29 -5.94 8.01 -6.56
N GLY A 30 -5.38 9.13 -7.01
CA GLY A 30 -4.61 9.18 -8.26
C GLY A 30 -3.34 8.33 -8.27
N LEU A 31 -2.65 8.23 -7.13
CA LEU A 31 -1.50 7.32 -7.00
C LEU A 31 -1.95 5.87 -6.77
N ALA A 32 -2.99 5.66 -5.97
CA ALA A 32 -3.50 4.32 -5.67
C ALA A 32 -4.03 3.59 -6.91
N ASP A 33 -4.79 4.29 -7.76
CA ASP A 33 -5.32 3.75 -9.02
C ASP A 33 -4.20 3.31 -9.97
N LYS A 34 -3.07 4.01 -9.98
CA LYS A 34 -1.88 3.64 -10.77
C LYS A 34 -1.14 2.45 -10.16
N LEU A 35 -1.03 2.40 -8.84
CA LEU A 35 -0.29 1.33 -8.17
C LEU A 35 -1.03 -0.01 -8.27
N ILE A 36 -2.35 -0.03 -8.08
CA ILE A 36 -3.09 -1.30 -8.04
C ILE A 36 -3.01 -2.08 -9.36
N THR A 37 -2.94 -1.39 -10.50
CA THR A 37 -2.80 -2.03 -11.82
C THR A 37 -1.42 -2.66 -12.04
N SER A 38 -0.43 -2.34 -11.20
CA SER A 38 0.93 -2.89 -11.29
C SER A 38 1.06 -4.29 -10.66
N PHE A 39 0.02 -4.80 -10.00
CA PHE A 39 0.05 -6.08 -9.27
C PHE A 39 -1.05 -7.05 -9.73
N PRO A 40 -1.11 -7.44 -11.01
CA PRO A 40 -2.20 -8.26 -11.56
C PRO A 40 -2.23 -9.71 -11.04
N THR A 41 -1.15 -10.17 -10.41
CA THR A 41 -0.99 -11.55 -9.90
C THR A 41 -0.99 -11.63 -8.37
N VAL A 42 -1.24 -10.52 -7.69
CA VAL A 42 -1.35 -10.42 -6.23
C VAL A 42 -2.80 -10.09 -5.90
N ASP A 43 -3.35 -10.61 -4.81
CA ASP A 43 -4.65 -10.15 -4.28
C ASP A 43 -4.47 -8.74 -3.66
N ALA A 44 -4.35 -7.75 -4.54
CA ALA A 44 -4.21 -6.34 -4.22
C ALA A 44 -5.59 -5.69 -4.13
N ARG A 45 -5.83 -4.94 -3.05
CA ARG A 45 -7.12 -4.30 -2.78
C ARG A 45 -6.96 -2.85 -2.36
N LEU A 46 -7.90 -2.02 -2.78
CA LEU A 46 -7.99 -0.64 -2.31
C LEU A 46 -8.62 -0.61 -0.93
N ASN A 47 -7.99 0.13 -0.01
CA ASN A 47 -8.54 0.35 1.34
C ASN A 47 -8.94 -0.93 2.09
N GLU A 48 -8.14 -2.00 1.91
CA GLU A 48 -8.16 -3.20 2.74
C GLU A 48 -6.70 -3.54 3.15
N PRO A 49 -6.46 -4.08 4.36
CA PRO A 49 -7.42 -4.47 5.38
C PRO A 49 -7.93 -3.30 6.25
N TYR A 50 -7.45 -2.07 5.99
CA TYR A 50 -7.91 -0.85 6.62
C TYR A 50 -8.25 0.19 5.55
N GLY A 51 -9.09 1.15 5.89
CA GLY A 51 -9.44 2.29 5.04
C GLY A 51 -9.36 3.63 5.76
N PRO A 52 -9.77 4.72 5.10
CA PRO A 52 -9.75 6.08 5.66
C PRO A 52 -10.48 6.19 7.00
N ASP A 53 -11.60 5.47 7.15
CA ASP A 53 -12.44 5.49 8.34
C ASP A 53 -11.74 4.90 9.59
N ASP A 54 -10.67 4.12 9.40
CA ASP A 54 -9.86 3.56 10.48
C ASP A 54 -8.81 4.57 11.02
N GLY A 55 -8.69 5.75 10.42
CA GLY A 55 -7.76 6.80 10.85
C GLY A 55 -6.28 6.52 10.53
N VAL A 56 -5.97 5.50 9.73
CA VAL A 56 -4.61 5.06 9.40
C VAL A 56 -3.85 6.03 8.47
N LEU A 57 -4.55 6.99 7.86
CA LEU A 57 -3.98 7.93 6.88
C LEU A 57 -3.41 9.22 7.50
N HIS A 58 -3.25 9.30 8.82
CA HIS A 58 -2.81 10.53 9.51
C HIS A 58 -1.55 11.17 8.90
N THR A 59 -0.52 10.36 8.64
CA THR A 59 0.76 10.82 8.05
C THR A 59 0.55 11.46 6.67
N LEU A 60 -0.29 10.87 5.81
CA LEU A 60 -0.56 11.40 4.48
C LEU A 60 -1.39 12.69 4.56
N ASN A 61 -2.40 12.70 5.44
CA ASN A 61 -3.26 13.86 5.67
C ASN A 61 -2.49 15.06 6.22
N LEU A 62 -1.42 14.83 6.97
CA LEU A 62 -0.58 15.90 7.53
C LEU A 62 0.50 16.38 6.54
N HIS A 63 1.13 15.47 5.79
CA HIS A 63 2.35 15.78 5.05
C HIS A 63 2.19 15.83 3.52
N ALA A 64 1.15 15.20 2.97
CA ALA A 64 0.96 15.08 1.53
C ALA A 64 -0.23 15.89 1.01
N ALA A 65 -1.43 15.62 1.52
CA ALA A 65 -2.67 16.20 1.01
C ALA A 65 -2.70 17.75 1.04
N PRO A 66 -2.29 18.44 2.14
CA PRO A 66 -2.30 19.91 2.18
C PRO A 66 -1.34 20.57 1.19
N ARG A 67 -0.37 19.81 0.67
CA ARG A 67 0.63 20.25 -0.29
C ARG A 67 0.30 19.84 -1.73
N GLY A 68 -0.86 19.20 -1.95
CA GLY A 68 -1.25 18.67 -3.26
C GLY A 68 -0.30 17.61 -3.80
N LEU A 69 0.41 16.88 -2.93
CA LEU A 69 1.33 15.84 -3.35
C LEU A 69 0.58 14.54 -3.59
N ARG A 70 0.79 13.90 -4.75
CA ARG A 70 0.36 12.52 -5.00
C ARG A 70 0.80 11.61 -3.85
N HIS A 71 -0.11 10.80 -3.31
CA HIS A 71 0.19 9.97 -2.16
C HIS A 71 -0.62 8.69 -2.07
N ALA A 72 -0.06 7.70 -1.38
CA ALA A 72 -0.69 6.43 -1.07
C ALA A 72 -0.01 5.80 0.16
N MET A 73 -0.72 4.94 0.86
CA MET A 73 -0.17 4.05 1.89
C MET A 73 -0.17 2.63 1.36
N ILE A 74 0.94 1.92 1.53
CA ILE A 74 1.11 0.53 1.11
C ILE A 74 1.13 -0.34 2.36
N GLU A 75 0.32 -1.40 2.35
CA GLU A 75 0.21 -2.39 3.41
C GLU A 75 0.54 -3.77 2.83
N ILE A 76 1.64 -4.39 3.26
CA ILE A 76 2.03 -5.73 2.79
C ILE A 76 1.69 -6.76 3.87
N ARG A 77 1.08 -7.89 3.51
CA ARG A 77 0.87 -8.97 4.48
C ARG A 77 2.22 -9.53 4.92
N ASN A 78 2.47 -9.51 6.23
CA ASN A 78 3.83 -9.64 6.76
C ASN A 78 4.44 -11.04 6.63
N ASP A 79 3.63 -12.07 6.32
CA ASP A 79 4.11 -13.41 5.98
C ASP A 79 4.98 -13.41 4.70
N PHE A 80 4.78 -12.44 3.80
CA PHE A 80 5.64 -12.28 2.63
C PHE A 80 6.97 -11.58 2.90
N LEU A 81 7.14 -10.98 4.08
CA LEU A 81 8.35 -10.24 4.47
C LEU A 81 9.22 -11.03 5.44
N LEU A 82 8.93 -12.32 5.60
CA LEU A 82 9.70 -13.22 6.46
C LEU A 82 11.06 -13.52 5.81
N GLY A 83 12.10 -12.89 6.33
CA GLY A 83 13.47 -13.05 5.86
C GLY A 83 13.84 -12.14 4.69
N GLU A 84 15.14 -12.11 4.39
CA GLU A 84 15.73 -11.19 3.42
C GLU A 84 15.19 -11.41 2.00
N HIS A 85 15.00 -12.66 1.58
CA HIS A 85 14.51 -12.97 0.24
C HIS A 85 13.14 -12.32 -0.04
N GLY A 86 12.17 -12.49 0.86
CA GLY A 86 10.84 -11.90 0.70
C GLY A 86 10.86 -10.36 0.74
N GLN A 87 11.74 -9.79 1.57
CA GLN A 87 11.94 -8.33 1.63
C GLN A 87 12.51 -7.76 0.34
N VAL A 88 13.53 -8.41 -0.24
CA VAL A 88 14.12 -8.01 -1.51
C VAL A 88 13.10 -8.13 -2.65
N GLU A 89 12.39 -9.26 -2.73
CA GLU A 89 11.38 -9.49 -3.76
C GLU A 89 10.28 -8.41 -3.72
N TRP A 90 9.76 -8.09 -2.53
CA TRP A 90 8.76 -7.03 -2.39
C TRP A 90 9.31 -5.63 -2.63
N ALA A 91 10.54 -5.35 -2.21
CA ALA A 91 11.20 -4.08 -2.51
C ALA A 91 11.33 -3.85 -4.02
N GLU A 92 11.72 -4.88 -4.78
CA GLU A 92 11.83 -4.82 -6.24
C GLU A 92 10.47 -4.59 -6.91
N ARG A 93 9.45 -5.38 -6.52
CA ARG A 93 8.07 -5.24 -7.04
C ARG A 93 7.52 -3.84 -6.78
N LEU A 94 7.65 -3.33 -5.55
CA LEU A 94 7.20 -1.99 -5.19
C LEU A 94 7.98 -0.90 -5.90
N SER A 95 9.31 -1.03 -6.00
CA SER A 95 10.18 -0.07 -6.70
C SER A 95 9.76 0.09 -8.16
N ALA A 96 9.57 -1.03 -8.87
CA ALA A 96 9.12 -1.02 -10.26
C ALA A 96 7.77 -0.29 -10.42
N ALA A 97 6.78 -0.62 -9.58
CA ALA A 97 5.46 0.02 -9.60
C ALA A 97 5.54 1.52 -9.29
N LEU A 98 6.31 1.92 -8.29
CA LEU A 98 6.47 3.31 -7.86
C LEU A 98 7.20 4.15 -8.91
N VAL A 99 8.25 3.62 -9.54
CA VAL A 99 8.97 4.29 -10.64
C VAL A 99 8.05 4.50 -11.83
N HIS A 100 7.28 3.48 -12.21
CA HIS A 100 6.31 3.60 -13.30
C HIS A 100 5.24 4.66 -12.98
N ALA A 101 4.67 4.63 -11.78
CA ALA A 101 3.69 5.60 -11.32
C ALA A 101 4.27 7.02 -11.21
N ALA A 102 5.57 7.18 -10.95
CA ALA A 102 6.24 8.49 -10.87
C ALA A 102 6.35 9.18 -12.23
N ALA A 103 6.64 8.41 -13.28
CA ALA A 103 6.95 8.89 -14.63
C ALA A 103 5.75 9.48 -15.39
N HIS A 104 4.53 9.26 -14.89
CA HIS A 104 3.26 9.70 -15.46
C HIS A 104 2.35 10.31 -14.40
#